data_AF-A0ABD5ZPQ4-F1
#
_entry.id   AF-A0ABD5ZPQ4-F1
#
_cell.length_a   1.000
_cell.length_b   1.000
_cell.length_c   1.000
_cell.angle_alpha   90.00
_cell.angle_beta   90.00
_cell.angle_gamma   90.00
#
_symmetry.space_group_name_H-M   'P 1'
#
loop_
_entity.id
_entity.type
_entity.pdbx_description
1 polymer ?
#
loop_
_entity_poly.entity_id
_entity_poly.type
_entity_poly.pdbx_seq_one_letter_code
_entity_poly.pdbx_strand_id
1 'polypeptide(L)'
;MADIERTRAVVEAGETFDGKVIPTVQAELDRPVRIREGATVQGSVYGATVETDADATVEGSVMAADAVELEGGRVHGEVGTPGKVVGSDATVEGTVTGKRVRLTDCVVRGNVVGTELVLENCVVLGIVTADRSLAVEDSLCYTFRSHGDTRLDGATTILPQAICDGPVELASPVTVAGLGELDVTVEGDEGDESDADDASGRLPEMTTEDLYDRGDTTYLTLAPRVLNLEKVTERLDELERAVLGAVDDTSGEGASESSVAEVLSALDVDTDAIVNTDIAGA
;
A
#
# COMPACT_ATOMS: atom_id res chain seq x y z
N MET A 1 -27.71 25.23 19.52
CA MET A 1 -26.82 25.89 20.48
C MET A 1 -26.13 24.76 21.18
N ALA A 2 -24.85 24.56 20.87
CA ALA A 2 -24.10 23.40 21.30
C ALA A 2 -24.16 23.26 22.83
N ASP A 3 -24.56 22.08 23.30
CA ASP A 3 -24.64 21.74 24.71
C ASP A 3 -23.29 21.14 25.12
N ILE A 4 -22.36 22.02 25.50
CA ILE A 4 -21.02 21.63 25.97
C ILE A 4 -21.03 21.65 27.49
N GLU A 5 -21.29 20.49 28.07
CA GLU A 5 -21.26 20.26 29.51
C GLU A 5 -19.91 19.66 29.94
N ARG A 6 -19.65 19.64 31.25
CA ARG A 6 -18.49 18.95 31.81
C ARG A 6 -18.47 17.45 31.48
N THR A 7 -19.65 16.85 31.38
CA THR A 7 -19.83 15.39 31.27
C THR A 7 -20.12 14.91 29.85
N ARG A 8 -20.40 15.82 28.91
CA ARG A 8 -20.68 15.52 27.50
C ARG A 8 -20.56 16.77 26.65
N ALA A 9 -20.23 16.63 25.37
CA ALA A 9 -20.37 17.71 24.41
C ALA A 9 -21.26 17.25 23.25
N VAL A 10 -22.30 18.02 22.93
CA VAL A 10 -23.20 17.75 21.81
C VAL A 10 -23.26 18.98 20.91
N VAL A 11 -22.97 18.80 19.63
CA VAL A 11 -23.22 19.81 18.58
C VAL A 11 -24.47 19.38 17.83
N GLU A 12 -25.53 20.19 17.91
CA GLU A 12 -26.86 19.82 17.44
C GLU A 12 -26.97 19.81 15.90
N ALA A 13 -28.00 19.14 15.38
CA ALA A 13 -28.15 18.92 13.95
C ALA A 13 -28.20 20.25 13.17
N GLY A 14 -27.46 20.33 12.07
CA GLY A 14 -27.33 21.53 11.23
C GLY A 14 -26.65 22.73 11.91
N GLU A 15 -26.10 22.57 13.10
CA GLU A 15 -25.43 23.66 13.81
C GLU A 15 -23.99 23.85 13.33
N THR A 16 -23.56 25.10 13.16
CA THR A 16 -22.13 25.44 13.05
C THR A 16 -21.60 25.88 14.42
N PHE A 17 -20.66 25.12 14.97
CA PHE A 17 -19.91 25.48 16.17
C PHE A 17 -18.56 26.10 15.78
N ASP A 18 -18.42 27.39 16.03
CA ASP A 18 -17.17 28.14 15.83
C ASP A 18 -16.22 27.91 17.01
N GLY A 19 -15.33 26.93 16.86
CA GLY A 19 -14.31 26.61 17.84
C GLY A 19 -13.96 25.12 17.92
N LYS A 20 -13.02 24.83 18.82
CA LYS A 20 -12.53 23.48 19.10
C LYS A 20 -13.25 22.85 20.29
N VAL A 21 -13.59 21.56 20.18
CA VAL A 21 -14.17 20.78 21.27
C VAL A 21 -13.06 19.99 21.95
N ILE A 22 -12.17 20.68 22.67
CA ILE A 22 -11.05 20.03 23.38
C ILE A 22 -11.16 20.16 24.90
N PRO A 23 -10.65 19.20 25.68
CA PRO A 23 -10.55 19.31 27.13
C PRO A 23 -9.68 20.50 27.54
N THR A 24 -10.17 21.27 28.51
CA THR A 24 -9.43 22.34 29.19
C THR A 24 -9.06 21.97 30.62
N VAL A 25 -9.78 20.99 31.19
CA VAL A 25 -9.53 20.40 32.50
C VAL A 25 -9.56 18.89 32.43
N GLN A 26 -8.89 18.22 33.37
CA GLN A 26 -8.75 16.76 33.37
C GLN A 26 -10.10 16.02 33.34
N ALA A 27 -11.12 16.54 34.04
CA ALA A 27 -12.44 15.92 34.09
C ALA A 27 -13.17 15.87 32.73
N GLU A 28 -12.69 16.63 31.73
CA GLU A 28 -13.26 16.64 30.38
C GLU A 28 -12.60 15.61 29.44
N LEU A 29 -11.49 14.99 29.84
CA LEU A 29 -10.81 13.96 29.02
C LEU A 29 -11.74 12.76 28.75
N ASP A 30 -12.55 12.41 29.76
CA ASP A 30 -13.41 11.24 29.73
C ASP A 30 -14.79 11.50 29.11
N ARG A 31 -15.03 12.71 28.57
CA ARG A 31 -16.36 13.08 28.08
C ARG A 31 -16.61 12.49 26.68
N PRO A 32 -17.80 11.92 26.41
CA PRO A 32 -18.22 11.65 25.04
C PRO A 32 -18.52 12.97 24.31
N VAL A 33 -18.21 12.98 23.01
CA VAL A 33 -18.56 14.06 22.08
C VAL A 33 -19.43 13.50 20.98
N ARG A 34 -20.56 14.15 20.70
CA ARG A 34 -21.47 13.79 19.60
C ARG A 34 -21.68 14.98 18.68
N ILE A 35 -21.47 14.76 17.40
CA ILE A 35 -21.66 15.76 16.34
C ILE A 35 -22.80 15.26 15.48
N ARG A 36 -23.95 15.93 15.57
CA ARG A 36 -25.19 15.48 14.97
C ARG A 36 -25.23 15.73 13.46
N GLU A 37 -26.26 15.19 12.84
CA GLU A 37 -26.48 15.23 11.40
C GLU A 37 -26.33 16.64 10.83
N GLY A 38 -25.51 16.79 9.78
CA GLY A 38 -25.26 18.06 9.09
C GLY A 38 -24.61 19.15 9.96
N ALA A 39 -24.13 18.84 11.16
CA ALA A 39 -23.47 19.80 12.03
C ALA A 39 -22.01 20.02 11.62
N THR A 40 -21.50 21.23 11.82
CA THR A 40 -20.11 21.60 11.48
C THR A 40 -19.37 22.06 12.72
N VAL A 41 -18.20 21.46 13.00
CA VAL A 41 -17.26 21.92 14.02
C VAL A 41 -16.05 22.56 13.35
N GLN A 42 -15.87 23.87 13.57
CA GLN A 42 -14.74 24.63 13.00
C GLN A 42 -13.50 24.52 13.88
N GLY A 43 -12.98 23.31 14.00
CA GLY A 43 -11.78 23.02 14.78
C GLY A 43 -11.65 21.56 15.18
N SER A 44 -10.58 21.26 15.93
CA SER A 44 -10.32 19.89 16.41
C SER A 44 -11.27 19.47 17.52
N VAL A 45 -11.54 18.17 17.57
CA VAL A 45 -12.43 17.53 18.53
C VAL A 45 -11.66 16.50 19.34
N TYR A 46 -11.86 16.52 20.66
CA TYR A 46 -11.34 15.52 21.57
C TYR A 46 -12.39 15.07 22.59
N GLY A 47 -12.48 13.76 22.81
CA GLY A 47 -13.28 13.14 23.88
C GLY A 47 -12.82 11.74 24.24
N ALA A 48 -13.51 11.08 25.16
CA ALA A 48 -13.34 9.64 25.39
C ALA A 48 -13.81 8.84 24.18
N THR A 49 -15.01 9.15 23.71
CA THR A 49 -15.58 8.67 22.46
C THR A 49 -16.02 9.87 21.64
N VAL A 50 -15.73 9.87 20.34
CA VAL A 50 -16.23 10.88 19.40
C VAL A 50 -17.10 10.19 18.37
N GLU A 51 -18.37 10.60 18.31
CA GLU A 51 -19.37 10.10 17.36
C GLU A 51 -19.74 11.23 16.38
N THR A 52 -19.74 10.94 15.09
CA THR A 52 -20.27 11.84 14.05
C THR A 52 -21.40 11.16 13.29
N ASP A 53 -22.56 11.81 13.24
CA ASP A 53 -23.71 11.38 12.45
C ASP A 53 -23.56 11.83 10.96
N ALA A 54 -24.51 11.45 10.11
CA ALA A 54 -24.46 11.70 8.66
C ALA A 54 -24.29 13.19 8.30
N ASP A 55 -23.51 13.49 7.26
CA ASP A 55 -23.21 14.84 6.79
C ASP A 55 -22.53 15.77 7.83
N ALA A 56 -22.16 15.25 9.01
CA ALA A 56 -21.40 16.02 10.00
C ALA A 56 -20.01 16.36 9.44
N THR A 57 -19.55 17.59 9.66
CA THR A 57 -18.23 18.06 9.21
C THR A 57 -17.37 18.51 10.38
N VAL A 58 -16.13 18.02 10.45
CA VAL A 58 -15.11 18.50 11.39
C VAL A 58 -13.97 19.13 10.61
N GLU A 59 -13.79 20.45 10.74
CA GLU A 59 -12.69 21.21 10.13
C GLU A 59 -11.42 21.14 11.00
N GLY A 60 -10.99 19.93 11.33
CA GLY A 60 -9.81 19.66 12.15
C GLY A 60 -9.69 18.19 12.52
N SER A 61 -8.65 17.87 13.30
CA SER A 61 -8.43 16.49 13.77
C SER A 61 -9.47 16.03 14.78
N VAL A 62 -9.82 14.75 14.71
CA VAL A 62 -10.66 14.04 15.67
C VAL A 62 -9.78 13.09 16.47
N MET A 63 -9.69 13.30 17.77
CA MET A 63 -8.88 12.49 18.67
C MET A 63 -9.75 11.90 19.77
N ALA A 64 -9.58 10.63 20.10
CA ALA A 64 -10.34 10.00 21.16
C ALA A 64 -9.50 9.10 22.06
N ALA A 65 -9.84 9.03 23.35
CA ALA A 65 -9.16 8.13 24.28
C ALA A 65 -9.54 6.65 24.04
N ASP A 66 -10.80 6.36 23.72
CA ASP A 66 -11.33 5.00 23.62
C ASP A 66 -11.81 4.65 22.21
N ALA A 67 -12.57 5.53 21.56
CA ALA A 67 -13.17 5.23 20.27
C ALA A 67 -13.51 6.45 19.41
N VAL A 68 -13.42 6.29 18.10
CA VAL A 68 -14.00 7.20 17.11
C VAL A 68 -14.99 6.42 16.26
N GLU A 69 -16.20 6.93 16.13
CA GLU A 69 -17.29 6.34 15.34
C GLU A 69 -17.78 7.38 14.31
N LEU A 70 -17.59 7.09 13.02
CA LEU A 70 -17.90 7.99 11.92
C LEU A 70 -19.01 7.38 11.04
N GLU A 71 -20.19 8.01 11.00
CA GLU A 71 -21.31 7.57 10.16
C GLU A 71 -21.65 8.68 9.16
N GLY A 72 -21.34 8.53 7.87
CA GLY A 72 -21.67 9.51 6.82
C GLY A 72 -20.95 10.86 6.92
N GLY A 73 -20.03 11.02 7.88
CA GLY A 73 -19.38 12.29 8.20
C GLY A 73 -18.11 12.57 7.41
N ARG A 74 -17.66 13.84 7.45
CA ARG A 74 -16.40 14.30 6.87
C ARG A 74 -15.47 14.89 7.94
N VAL A 75 -14.23 14.43 7.94
CA VAL A 75 -13.17 14.96 8.79
C VAL A 75 -12.04 15.53 7.94
N HIS A 76 -11.76 16.83 8.10
CA HIS A 76 -10.63 17.52 7.49
C HIS A 76 -9.43 17.54 8.45
N GLY A 77 -8.85 16.37 8.68
CA GLY A 77 -7.68 16.20 9.54
C GLY A 77 -7.49 14.75 9.99
N GLU A 78 -6.49 14.57 10.85
CA GLU A 78 -6.16 13.27 11.45
C GLU A 78 -7.31 12.71 12.30
N VAL A 79 -7.52 11.39 12.23
CA VAL A 79 -8.42 10.63 13.11
C VAL A 79 -7.58 9.67 13.94
N GLY A 80 -7.57 9.83 15.26
CA GLY A 80 -6.64 9.08 16.12
C GLY A 80 -7.21 8.60 17.44
N THR A 81 -6.95 7.35 17.79
CA THR A 81 -7.26 6.79 19.11
C THR A 81 -6.35 5.60 19.45
N PRO A 82 -5.97 5.36 20.71
CA PRO A 82 -5.32 4.10 21.08
C PRO A 82 -6.31 2.91 21.14
N GLY A 83 -7.62 3.17 20.99
CA GLY A 83 -8.66 2.15 21.01
C GLY A 83 -9.14 1.79 19.60
N LYS A 84 -10.43 1.98 19.31
CA LYS A 84 -11.05 1.56 18.03
C LYS A 84 -11.50 2.74 17.17
N VAL A 85 -11.34 2.62 15.86
CA VAL A 85 -11.99 3.48 14.86
C VAL A 85 -12.98 2.63 14.08
N VAL A 86 -14.23 3.07 14.03
CA VAL A 86 -15.28 2.46 13.18
C VAL A 86 -15.81 3.55 12.25
N GLY A 87 -15.83 3.29 10.95
CA GLY A 87 -16.33 4.22 9.94
C GLY A 87 -17.26 3.54 8.95
N SER A 88 -18.35 4.21 8.61
CA SER A 88 -19.29 3.82 7.56
C SER A 88 -19.67 5.04 6.71
N ASP A 89 -19.53 4.96 5.38
CA ASP A 89 -19.84 6.06 4.45
C ASP A 89 -19.13 7.39 4.78
N ALA A 90 -17.96 7.30 5.41
CA ALA A 90 -17.22 8.46 5.92
C ALA A 90 -16.08 8.89 5.00
N THR A 91 -15.79 10.19 4.97
CA THR A 91 -14.63 10.76 4.28
C THR A 91 -13.62 11.37 5.27
N VAL A 92 -12.37 10.94 5.21
CA VAL A 92 -11.29 11.47 6.06
C VAL A 92 -10.17 12.03 5.18
N GLU A 93 -9.85 13.31 5.36
CA GLU A 93 -8.70 13.97 4.75
C GLU A 93 -7.54 14.03 5.75
N GLY A 94 -6.92 12.88 6.00
CA GLY A 94 -5.87 12.70 6.99
C GLY A 94 -5.56 11.22 7.22
N THR A 95 -4.67 10.94 8.16
CA THR A 95 -4.36 9.58 8.61
C THR A 95 -5.40 9.11 9.63
N VAL A 96 -5.84 7.88 9.45
CA VAL A 96 -6.65 7.15 10.43
C VAL A 96 -5.74 6.24 11.25
N THR A 97 -5.67 6.45 12.56
CA THR A 97 -4.85 5.65 13.48
C THR A 97 -5.71 5.06 14.60
N GLY A 98 -5.67 3.74 14.74
CA GLY A 98 -6.40 3.01 15.78
C GLY A 98 -5.72 1.69 16.13
N LYS A 99 -5.91 1.17 17.34
CA LYS A 99 -5.52 -0.23 17.60
C LYS A 99 -6.35 -1.19 16.76
N ARG A 100 -7.66 -0.92 16.64
CA ARG A 100 -8.57 -1.62 15.73
C ARG A 100 -9.21 -0.60 14.80
N VAL A 101 -9.16 -0.83 13.50
CA VAL A 101 -9.82 0.04 12.52
C VAL A 101 -10.71 -0.82 11.64
N ARG A 102 -11.99 -0.48 11.59
CA ARG A 102 -12.96 -1.08 10.67
C ARG A 102 -13.62 0.02 9.87
N LEU A 103 -13.40 0.02 8.56
CA LEU A 103 -13.98 1.00 7.64
C LEU A 103 -14.80 0.27 6.58
N THR A 104 -16.00 0.77 6.32
CA THR A 104 -16.90 0.27 5.29
C THR A 104 -17.39 1.45 4.46
N ASP A 105 -17.33 1.37 3.13
CA ASP A 105 -17.76 2.47 2.23
C ASP A 105 -17.04 3.80 2.49
N CYS A 106 -15.79 3.76 2.96
CA CYS A 106 -15.05 4.97 3.36
C CYS A 106 -14.05 5.44 2.30
N VAL A 107 -13.83 6.76 2.27
CA VAL A 107 -12.73 7.38 1.52
C VAL A 107 -11.73 8.01 2.48
N VAL A 108 -10.49 7.54 2.46
CA VAL A 108 -9.38 8.08 3.25
C VAL A 108 -8.33 8.68 2.32
N ARG A 109 -8.17 10.00 2.35
CA ARG A 109 -7.11 10.73 1.64
C ARG A 109 -5.89 10.86 2.52
N GLY A 110 -5.29 9.72 2.84
CA GLY A 110 -4.17 9.61 3.77
C GLY A 110 -3.87 8.15 4.08
N ASN A 111 -3.19 7.91 5.20
CA ASN A 111 -2.80 6.56 5.60
C ASN A 111 -3.85 5.93 6.52
N VAL A 112 -3.84 4.61 6.62
CA VAL A 112 -4.59 3.87 7.65
C VAL A 112 -3.60 3.01 8.40
N VAL A 113 -3.48 3.23 9.71
CA VAL A 113 -2.46 2.58 10.55
C VAL A 113 -3.13 1.95 11.76
N GLY A 114 -2.79 0.70 12.04
CA GLY A 114 -3.29 0.05 13.23
C GLY A 114 -2.76 -1.36 13.44
N THR A 115 -3.26 -1.99 14.50
CA THR A 115 -2.86 -3.36 14.83
C THR A 115 -3.73 -4.39 14.13
N GLU A 116 -5.04 -4.15 14.10
CA GLU A 116 -6.04 -5.02 13.45
C GLU A 116 -6.87 -4.13 12.50
N LEU A 117 -6.77 -4.35 11.19
CA LEU A 117 -7.42 -3.54 10.16
C LEU A 117 -8.41 -4.38 9.34
N VAL A 118 -9.59 -3.82 9.09
CA VAL A 118 -10.60 -4.34 8.17
C VAL A 118 -11.08 -3.19 7.29
N LEU A 119 -10.93 -3.34 5.98
CA LEU A 119 -11.37 -2.39 4.95
C LEU A 119 -12.35 -3.10 4.01
N GLU A 120 -13.56 -2.59 3.90
CA GLU A 120 -14.63 -3.14 3.05
C GLU A 120 -15.14 -2.02 2.13
N ASN A 121 -15.09 -2.21 0.80
CA ASN A 121 -15.49 -1.19 -0.19
C ASN A 121 -14.89 0.21 0.08
N CYS A 122 -13.60 0.28 0.41
CA CYS A 122 -12.91 1.51 0.79
C CYS A 122 -11.97 2.01 -0.31
N VAL A 123 -11.73 3.32 -0.31
CA VAL A 123 -10.67 3.96 -1.10
C VAL A 123 -9.67 4.64 -0.17
N VAL A 124 -8.46 4.12 -0.09
CA VAL A 124 -7.36 4.66 0.72
C VAL A 124 -6.26 5.21 -0.18
N LEU A 125 -6.19 6.53 -0.34
CA LEU A 125 -5.16 7.20 -1.14
C LEU A 125 -3.87 7.40 -0.33
N GLY A 126 -3.35 6.31 0.23
CA GLY A 126 -2.15 6.26 1.04
C GLY A 126 -1.83 4.83 1.47
N ILE A 127 -0.90 4.70 2.42
CA ILE A 127 -0.40 3.41 2.85
C ILE A 127 -1.29 2.83 3.95
N VAL A 128 -1.70 1.57 3.79
CA VAL A 128 -2.37 0.80 4.83
C VAL A 128 -1.31 -0.01 5.60
N THR A 129 -1.19 0.16 6.91
CA THR A 129 -0.17 -0.52 7.73
C THR A 129 -0.81 -1.27 8.91
N ALA A 130 -0.68 -2.60 8.92
CA ALA A 130 -1.23 -3.48 9.94
C ALA A 130 -0.15 -4.30 10.65
N ASP A 131 -0.15 -4.29 11.99
CA ASP A 131 0.85 -5.07 12.76
C ASP A 131 0.47 -6.54 12.97
N ARG A 132 -0.81 -6.86 13.19
CA ARG A 132 -1.26 -8.24 13.51
C ARG A 132 -2.19 -8.85 12.49
N SER A 133 -3.11 -8.07 11.91
CA SER A 133 -4.01 -8.59 10.89
C SER A 133 -4.50 -7.51 9.95
N LEU A 134 -4.52 -7.82 8.66
CA LEU A 134 -5.09 -6.99 7.60
C LEU A 134 -6.13 -7.81 6.82
N ALA A 135 -7.36 -7.30 6.74
CA ALA A 135 -8.39 -7.78 5.82
C ALA A 135 -8.78 -6.64 4.88
N VAL A 136 -8.73 -6.89 3.57
CA VAL A 136 -9.10 -5.94 2.52
C VAL A 136 -10.10 -6.63 1.59
N GLU A 137 -11.30 -6.07 1.49
CA GLU A 137 -12.41 -6.55 0.67
C GLU A 137 -12.87 -5.43 -0.27
N ASP A 138 -12.88 -5.68 -1.58
CA ASP A 138 -13.36 -4.76 -2.62
C ASP A 138 -12.82 -3.33 -2.49
N SER A 139 -11.56 -3.19 -2.08
CA SER A 139 -11.00 -1.91 -1.66
C SER A 139 -9.74 -1.55 -2.45
N LEU A 140 -9.57 -0.25 -2.69
CA LEU A 140 -8.39 0.31 -3.30
C LEU A 140 -7.48 0.94 -2.24
N CYS A 141 -6.19 0.63 -2.29
CA CYS A 141 -5.17 1.34 -1.52
C CYS A 141 -3.99 1.78 -2.41
N TYR A 142 -3.19 2.75 -1.97
CA TYR A 142 -1.95 3.07 -2.72
C TYR A 142 -0.99 1.89 -2.66
N THR A 143 -0.75 1.37 -1.44
CA THR A 143 -0.06 0.11 -1.14
C THR A 143 -0.39 -0.27 0.29
N PHE A 144 0.02 -1.46 0.72
CA PHE A 144 -0.10 -1.90 2.10
C PHE A 144 1.16 -2.56 2.64
N ARG A 145 1.25 -2.59 3.97
CA ARG A 145 2.25 -3.30 4.75
C ARG A 145 1.52 -4.06 5.84
N SER A 146 1.72 -5.37 5.88
CA SER A 146 1.15 -6.23 6.91
C SER A 146 2.25 -7.11 7.49
N HIS A 147 2.37 -7.10 8.82
CA HIS A 147 3.35 -7.91 9.54
C HIS A 147 2.76 -9.22 10.09
N GLY A 148 1.44 -9.38 10.01
CA GLY A 148 0.72 -10.56 10.50
C GLY A 148 -0.18 -11.16 9.43
N ASP A 149 -1.29 -11.76 9.84
CA ASP A 149 -2.21 -12.44 8.93
C ASP A 149 -2.82 -11.45 7.92
N THR A 150 -2.72 -11.76 6.63
CA THR A 150 -3.19 -10.90 5.55
C THR A 150 -4.22 -11.64 4.71
N ARG A 151 -5.42 -11.07 4.56
CA ARG A 151 -6.49 -11.59 3.70
C ARG A 151 -6.89 -10.53 2.68
N LEU A 152 -6.84 -10.88 1.41
CA LEU A 152 -7.18 -9.99 0.31
C LEU A 152 -8.25 -10.63 -0.56
N ASP A 153 -9.33 -9.90 -0.79
CA ASP A 153 -10.40 -10.24 -1.72
C ASP A 153 -10.83 -8.98 -2.46
N GLY A 154 -10.80 -8.95 -3.79
CA GLY A 154 -11.13 -7.76 -4.58
C GLY A 154 -10.21 -6.55 -4.30
N ALA A 155 -9.00 -6.80 -3.78
CA ALA A 155 -8.07 -5.73 -3.44
C ALA A 155 -7.43 -5.12 -4.69
N THR A 156 -7.33 -3.79 -4.73
CA THR A 156 -6.62 -3.05 -5.78
C THR A 156 -5.51 -2.21 -5.16
N THR A 157 -4.29 -2.30 -5.70
CA THR A 157 -3.17 -1.41 -5.33
C THR A 157 -2.80 -0.47 -6.46
N ILE A 158 -2.25 0.70 -6.16
CA ILE A 158 -1.66 1.59 -7.18
C ILE A 158 -0.18 1.26 -7.38
N LEU A 159 0.54 1.00 -6.30
CA LEU A 159 1.91 0.53 -6.36
C LEU A 159 1.91 -0.99 -6.66
N PRO A 160 2.69 -1.48 -7.64
CA PRO A 160 2.83 -2.90 -7.96
C PRO A 160 3.65 -3.68 -6.91
N GLN A 161 3.61 -3.25 -5.65
CA GLN A 161 4.40 -3.81 -4.57
C GLN A 161 3.74 -3.53 -3.22
N ALA A 162 3.67 -4.56 -2.38
CA ALA A 162 3.25 -4.51 -0.98
C ALA A 162 4.16 -5.39 -0.10
N ILE A 163 4.11 -5.18 1.22
CA ILE A 163 4.85 -5.98 2.21
C ILE A 163 3.87 -6.87 2.98
N CYS A 164 4.19 -8.14 3.10
CA CYS A 164 3.32 -9.18 3.66
C CYS A 164 4.11 -10.20 4.51
N ASP A 165 4.73 -9.78 5.61
CA ASP A 165 5.67 -10.63 6.38
C ASP A 165 5.00 -11.85 7.07
N GLY A 166 3.69 -11.79 7.28
CA GLY A 166 2.91 -12.88 7.85
C GLY A 166 2.23 -13.76 6.79
N PRO A 167 1.41 -14.73 7.21
CA PRO A 167 0.64 -15.56 6.28
C PRO A 167 -0.26 -14.72 5.36
N VAL A 168 -0.27 -15.04 4.07
CA VAL A 168 -1.07 -14.34 3.05
C VAL A 168 -2.10 -15.30 2.45
N GLU A 169 -3.36 -14.88 2.47
CA GLU A 169 -4.49 -15.55 1.83
C GLU A 169 -5.05 -14.60 0.75
N LEU A 170 -4.90 -15.00 -0.51
CA LEU A 170 -5.50 -14.32 -1.65
C LEU A 170 -6.78 -15.08 -2.04
N ALA A 171 -7.95 -14.56 -1.70
CA ALA A 171 -9.22 -15.10 -2.16
C ALA A 171 -9.42 -14.82 -3.66
N SER A 172 -8.85 -13.71 -4.13
CA SER A 172 -8.77 -13.31 -5.54
C SER A 172 -7.44 -12.58 -5.81
N PRO A 173 -6.99 -12.50 -7.07
CA PRO A 173 -5.79 -11.74 -7.43
C PRO A 173 -5.89 -10.26 -7.04
N VAL A 174 -4.75 -9.64 -6.71
CA VAL A 174 -4.68 -8.22 -6.39
C VAL A 174 -4.45 -7.43 -7.68
N THR A 175 -5.42 -6.59 -8.05
CA THR A 175 -5.31 -5.75 -9.25
C THR A 175 -4.34 -4.59 -9.01
N VAL A 176 -3.54 -4.26 -10.02
CA VAL A 176 -2.63 -3.10 -9.99
C VAL A 176 -3.13 -2.01 -10.94
N ALA A 177 -3.61 -0.92 -10.35
CA ALA A 177 -4.03 0.27 -11.06
C ALA A 177 -2.85 1.21 -11.37
N GLY A 178 -3.03 2.12 -12.33
CA GLY A 178 -2.08 3.21 -12.60
C GLY A 178 -0.87 2.86 -13.47
N LEU A 179 -0.64 1.57 -13.74
CA LEU A 179 0.37 1.12 -14.71
C LEU A 179 -0.15 1.03 -16.15
N GLY A 180 -1.45 1.19 -16.37
CA GLY A 180 -2.09 0.91 -17.66
C GLY A 180 -2.14 -0.59 -17.96
N GLU A 181 -2.37 -0.93 -19.23
CA GLU A 181 -2.25 -2.31 -19.71
C GLU A 181 -0.76 -2.64 -19.84
N LEU A 182 -0.19 -3.38 -18.88
CA LEU A 182 1.07 -4.07 -19.12
C LEU A 182 0.76 -5.50 -19.56
N ASP A 183 1.40 -5.92 -20.65
CA ASP A 183 1.50 -7.31 -21.04
C ASP A 183 2.49 -8.00 -20.09
N VAL A 184 1.97 -8.41 -18.93
CA VAL A 184 2.71 -9.20 -17.93
C VAL A 184 2.33 -10.68 -18.02
N THR A 185 1.98 -11.16 -19.21
CA THR A 185 1.58 -12.56 -19.41
C THR A 185 2.69 -13.50 -18.97
N VAL A 186 2.32 -14.53 -18.21
CA VAL A 186 3.22 -15.62 -17.81
C VAL A 186 3.35 -16.56 -19.01
N GLU A 187 4.56 -16.94 -19.39
CA GLU A 187 4.78 -17.93 -20.46
C GLU A 187 4.08 -19.25 -20.08
N GLY A 188 2.95 -19.56 -20.73
CA GLY A 188 2.13 -20.74 -20.46
C GLY A 188 0.66 -20.48 -20.16
N ASP A 189 0.24 -19.22 -20.00
CA ASP A 189 -1.18 -18.85 -20.01
C ASP A 189 -1.67 -18.81 -21.46
N GLU A 190 -1.87 -20.01 -22.05
CA GLU A 190 -2.62 -20.19 -23.29
C GLU A 190 -4.10 -19.91 -22.98
N GLY A 191 -4.43 -18.64 -22.74
CA GLY A 191 -5.79 -18.15 -22.80
C GLY A 191 -6.36 -18.49 -24.17
N ASP A 192 -7.57 -19.04 -24.18
CA ASP A 192 -8.33 -19.42 -25.36
C ASP A 192 -8.14 -18.37 -26.48
N GLU A 193 -7.56 -18.79 -27.62
CA GLU A 193 -7.30 -17.94 -28.80
C GLU A 193 -8.60 -17.35 -29.42
N SER A 194 -9.76 -17.54 -28.79
CA SER A 194 -11.05 -16.97 -29.20
C SER A 194 -11.29 -15.53 -28.74
N ASP A 195 -10.50 -15.00 -27.80
CA ASP A 195 -10.69 -13.65 -27.24
C ASP A 195 -9.57 -12.66 -27.64
N ALA A 196 -9.01 -12.85 -28.84
CA ALA A 196 -8.01 -11.93 -29.41
C ALA A 196 -8.51 -10.49 -29.65
N ASP A 197 -9.80 -10.22 -29.42
CA ASP A 197 -10.42 -8.88 -29.48
C ASP A 197 -10.62 -8.23 -28.08
N ASP A 198 -10.28 -8.89 -26.97
CA ASP A 198 -10.50 -8.39 -25.58
C ASP A 198 -9.21 -8.25 -24.75
N ALA A 199 -8.04 -8.35 -25.39
CA ALA A 199 -6.74 -8.15 -24.75
C ALA A 199 -6.42 -6.68 -24.44
N SER A 200 -7.26 -5.74 -24.89
CA SER A 200 -7.14 -4.31 -24.57
C SER A 200 -8.09 -3.91 -23.45
N GLY A 201 -7.64 -3.98 -22.19
CA GLY A 201 -8.38 -3.35 -21.10
C GLY A 201 -8.14 -3.90 -19.70
N ARG A 202 -7.49 -5.06 -19.57
CA ARG A 202 -7.31 -5.70 -18.26
C ARG A 202 -6.07 -5.16 -17.55
N LEU A 203 -6.28 -4.65 -16.34
CA LEU A 203 -5.20 -4.20 -15.48
C LEU A 203 -4.34 -5.40 -15.02
N PRO A 204 -3.02 -5.23 -14.85
CA PRO A 204 -2.16 -6.29 -14.32
C PRO A 204 -2.63 -6.79 -12.95
N GLU A 205 -2.42 -8.07 -12.67
CA GLU A 205 -2.82 -8.73 -11.43
C GLU A 205 -1.62 -9.40 -10.76
N MET A 206 -1.52 -9.27 -9.43
CA MET A 206 -0.60 -10.00 -8.57
C MET A 206 -1.32 -11.20 -7.96
N THR A 207 -0.73 -12.39 -8.10
CA THR A 207 -1.22 -13.66 -7.60
C THR A 207 -0.27 -14.23 -6.54
N THR A 208 -0.52 -15.46 -6.08
CA THR A 208 0.39 -16.16 -5.16
C THR A 208 1.78 -16.39 -5.77
N GLU A 209 1.91 -16.43 -7.09
CA GLU A 209 3.20 -16.56 -7.79
C GLU A 209 4.04 -15.28 -7.71
N ASP A 210 3.42 -14.13 -7.42
CA ASP A 210 4.07 -12.84 -7.24
C ASP A 210 4.55 -12.60 -5.79
N LEU A 211 4.45 -13.62 -4.93
CA LEU A 211 5.05 -13.61 -3.60
C LEU A 211 6.55 -13.88 -3.70
N TYR A 212 7.33 -12.93 -3.22
CA TYR A 212 8.78 -12.95 -3.28
C TYR A 212 9.39 -12.70 -1.90
N ASP A 213 10.13 -13.68 -1.40
CA ASP A 213 10.85 -13.58 -0.12
C ASP A 213 12.26 -13.03 -0.31
N ARG A 214 12.62 -12.04 0.51
CA ARG A 214 13.99 -11.52 0.58
C ARG A 214 14.39 -11.21 2.01
N GLY A 215 15.20 -12.10 2.59
CA GLY A 215 15.60 -12.00 3.99
C GLY A 215 14.41 -12.32 4.90
N ASP A 216 14.09 -11.40 5.80
CA ASP A 216 12.96 -11.54 6.74
C ASP A 216 11.69 -10.82 6.25
N THR A 217 11.64 -10.47 4.96
CA THR A 217 10.53 -9.70 4.38
C THR A 217 9.96 -10.42 3.17
N THR A 218 8.65 -10.60 3.18
CA THR A 218 7.88 -11.16 2.05
C THR A 218 7.21 -10.01 1.33
N TYR A 219 7.36 -9.97 0.01
CA TYR A 219 6.77 -8.97 -0.87
C TYR A 219 5.72 -9.61 -1.75
N LEU A 220 4.58 -8.94 -1.93
CA LEU A 220 3.68 -9.22 -3.06
C LEU A 220 4.01 -8.19 -4.13
N THR A 221 4.59 -8.59 -5.26
CA THR A 221 5.15 -7.63 -6.23
C THR A 221 5.23 -8.15 -7.66
N LEU A 222 4.92 -7.29 -8.64
CA LEU A 222 5.14 -7.58 -10.05
C LEU A 222 6.60 -7.37 -10.50
N ALA A 223 7.47 -6.84 -9.63
CA ALA A 223 8.84 -6.47 -10.01
C ALA A 223 9.63 -7.61 -10.70
N PRO A 224 9.55 -8.88 -10.25
CA PRO A 224 10.26 -9.98 -10.92
C PRO A 224 9.81 -10.19 -12.37
N ARG A 225 8.50 -10.14 -12.63
CA ARG A 225 7.92 -10.29 -13.98
C ARG A 225 8.23 -9.09 -14.87
N VAL A 226 8.07 -7.87 -14.35
CA VAL A 226 8.30 -6.63 -15.11
C VAL A 226 9.78 -6.44 -15.48
N LEU A 227 10.70 -6.78 -14.57
CA LEU A 227 12.13 -6.63 -14.81
C LEU A 227 12.77 -7.88 -15.44
N ASN A 228 12.01 -8.96 -15.61
CA ASN A 228 12.50 -10.28 -16.00
C ASN A 228 13.75 -10.68 -15.19
N LEU A 229 13.64 -10.57 -13.86
CA LEU A 229 14.78 -10.77 -12.96
C LEU A 229 15.37 -12.16 -13.09
N GLU A 230 14.57 -13.18 -13.40
CA GLU A 230 15.06 -14.54 -13.66
C GLU A 230 16.02 -14.56 -14.85
N LYS A 231 15.64 -14.00 -16.00
CA LYS A 231 16.53 -13.91 -17.16
C LYS A 231 17.76 -13.07 -16.87
N VAL A 232 17.64 -11.98 -16.10
CA VAL A 232 18.78 -11.16 -15.71
C VAL A 232 19.72 -11.93 -14.78
N THR A 233 19.20 -12.67 -13.80
CA THR A 233 19.97 -13.49 -12.87
C THR A 233 20.62 -14.69 -13.57
N GLU A 234 19.89 -15.42 -14.40
CA GLU A 234 20.45 -16.50 -15.23
C GLU A 234 21.59 -15.99 -16.11
N ARG A 235 21.41 -14.81 -16.70
CA ARG A 235 22.45 -14.16 -17.50
C ARG A 235 23.66 -13.78 -16.65
N LEU A 236 23.46 -13.26 -15.44
CA LEU A 236 24.56 -12.93 -14.53
C LEU A 236 25.31 -14.19 -14.08
N ASP A 237 24.62 -15.29 -13.80
CA ASP A 237 25.24 -16.56 -13.42
C ASP A 237 26.02 -17.20 -14.58
N GLU A 238 25.49 -17.09 -15.81
CA GLU A 238 26.19 -17.48 -17.04
C GLU A 238 27.47 -16.65 -17.21
N LEU A 239 27.36 -15.34 -17.00
CA LEU A 239 28.45 -14.38 -17.12
C LEU A 239 29.55 -14.63 -16.06
N GLU A 240 29.17 -14.89 -14.81
CA GLU A 240 30.10 -15.24 -13.74
C GLU A 240 30.85 -16.54 -14.05
N ARG A 241 30.13 -17.58 -14.51
CA ARG A 241 30.75 -18.85 -14.94
C ARG A 241 31.74 -18.66 -16.08
N ALA A 242 31.40 -17.84 -17.08
CA ALA A 242 32.28 -17.54 -18.20
C ALA A 242 33.56 -16.79 -17.75
N VAL A 243 33.42 -15.81 -16.85
CA VAL A 243 34.55 -15.05 -16.30
C VAL A 243 35.46 -15.93 -15.43
N LEU A 244 34.89 -16.75 -14.54
CA LEU A 244 35.66 -17.66 -13.69
C LEU A 244 36.39 -18.74 -14.50
N GLY A 245 35.76 -19.29 -15.53
CA GLY A 245 36.41 -20.24 -16.44
C GLY A 245 37.63 -19.65 -17.15
N ALA A 246 37.52 -18.42 -17.64
CA ALA A 246 38.63 -17.72 -18.28
C ALA A 246 39.77 -17.39 -17.29
N VAL A 247 39.46 -17.14 -16.01
CA VAL A 247 40.47 -16.86 -14.97
C VAL A 247 41.19 -18.15 -14.54
N ASP A 248 40.47 -19.27 -14.36
CA ASP A 248 41.06 -20.55 -13.95
C ASP A 248 42.01 -21.14 -15.00
N ASP A 249 41.74 -20.91 -16.29
CA ASP A 249 42.61 -21.32 -17.41
C ASP A 249 44.00 -20.64 -17.41
N THR A 250 44.17 -19.54 -16.67
CA THR A 250 45.47 -18.84 -16.55
C THR A 250 46.41 -19.43 -15.50
N SER A 251 45.94 -20.42 -14.72
CA SER A 251 46.66 -20.95 -13.54
C SER A 251 47.26 -22.36 -13.70
N GLY A 252 47.07 -23.02 -14.84
CA GLY A 252 47.53 -24.40 -15.10
C GLY A 252 48.52 -24.55 -16.26
N GLU A 253 49.53 -25.42 -16.10
CA GLU A 253 50.44 -25.83 -17.19
C GLU A 253 49.68 -26.67 -18.24
N GLY A 254 49.04 -25.97 -19.17
CA GLY A 254 48.24 -26.57 -20.25
C GLY A 254 47.12 -25.64 -20.67
N ALA A 255 47.46 -24.39 -21.00
CA ALA A 255 46.49 -23.36 -21.39
C ALA A 255 45.65 -23.84 -22.58
N SER A 256 44.37 -24.10 -22.32
CA SER A 256 43.37 -24.01 -23.38
C SER A 256 43.08 -22.52 -23.56
N GLU A 257 43.21 -22.04 -24.79
CA GLU A 257 43.05 -20.62 -25.14
C GLU A 257 41.58 -20.22 -25.05
N SER A 258 41.04 -20.03 -23.84
CA SER A 258 39.84 -19.22 -23.66
C SER A 258 40.21 -17.81 -24.10
N SER A 259 39.89 -17.46 -25.34
CA SER A 259 40.41 -16.26 -25.98
C SER A 259 39.69 -15.02 -25.47
N VAL A 260 40.35 -13.87 -25.44
CA VAL A 260 39.74 -12.58 -25.06
C VAL A 260 38.45 -12.32 -25.86
N ALA A 261 38.36 -12.83 -27.09
CA ALA A 261 37.16 -12.74 -27.93
C ALA A 261 35.97 -13.54 -27.38
N GLU A 262 36.20 -14.69 -26.74
CA GLU A 262 35.13 -15.51 -26.15
C GLU A 262 34.56 -14.85 -24.89
N VAL A 263 35.43 -14.24 -24.06
CA VAL A 263 34.99 -13.45 -22.89
C VAL A 263 34.19 -12.22 -23.34
N LEU A 264 34.69 -11.45 -24.31
CA LEU A 264 33.99 -10.26 -24.81
C LEU A 264 32.66 -10.61 -25.50
N SER A 265 32.61 -11.73 -26.23
CA SER A 265 31.37 -12.25 -26.83
C SER A 265 30.37 -12.72 -25.78
N ALA A 266 30.82 -13.35 -24.68
CA ALA A 266 29.94 -13.76 -23.59
C ALA A 266 29.37 -12.56 -22.82
N LEU A 267 30.12 -11.45 -22.73
CA LEU A 267 29.68 -10.19 -22.13
C LEU A 267 28.75 -9.36 -23.05
N ASP A 268 28.52 -9.81 -24.28
CA ASP A 268 27.78 -9.08 -25.34
C ASP A 268 28.33 -7.65 -25.55
N VAL A 269 29.65 -7.52 -25.41
CA VAL A 269 30.36 -6.25 -25.53
C VAL A 269 30.64 -6.00 -27.01
N ASP A 270 30.12 -4.88 -27.51
CA ASP A 270 30.45 -4.39 -28.85
C ASP A 270 31.95 -4.02 -28.90
N THR A 271 32.75 -4.92 -29.46
CA THR A 271 34.20 -4.74 -29.59
C THR A 271 34.57 -3.58 -30.50
N ASP A 272 33.69 -3.20 -31.44
CA ASP A 272 33.94 -2.10 -32.37
C ASP A 272 33.83 -0.73 -31.68
N ALA A 273 33.07 -0.65 -30.58
CA ALA A 273 32.97 0.55 -29.75
C ALA A 273 34.22 0.78 -28.88
N ILE A 274 34.92 -0.30 -28.48
CA ILE A 274 36.11 -0.23 -27.62
C ILE A 274 37.37 0.14 -28.41
N VAL A 275 37.53 -0.40 -29.63
CA VAL A 275 38.72 -0.18 -30.46
C VAL A 275 38.83 1.26 -30.98
N ASN A 276 37.73 2.02 -31.01
CA ASN A 276 37.71 3.42 -31.49
C ASN A 276 38.16 4.47 -30.45
N THR A 277 38.59 4.08 -29.25
CA THR A 277 39.01 5.04 -28.20
C THR A 277 40.52 5.28 -28.15
N ASP A 278 41.34 4.53 -28.90
CA ASP A 278 42.76 4.80 -29.05
C ASP A 278 43.10 5.15 -30.51
N ILE A 279 43.86 6.24 -30.67
CA ILE A 279 44.31 6.87 -31.94
C ILE A 279 43.37 7.97 -32.49
N ALA A 280 43.04 8.96 -31.64
CA ALA A 280 42.82 10.34 -32.09
C ALA A 280 43.42 11.32 -31.06
N GLY A 281 44.72 11.19 -30.83
CA GLY A 281 45.45 11.98 -29.83
C GLY A 281 46.96 11.85 -29.92
N ALA A 282 47.53 12.08 -31.11
CA ALA A 282 48.93 12.43 -31.32
C ALA A 282 49.09 13.21 -32.62
#